data_AF-A0A5B8G3V6-F1
#
_entry.id   AF-A0A5B8G3V6-F1
#
_cell.length_a   1.000
_cell.length_b   1.000
_cell.length_c   1.000
_cell.angle_alpha   90.00
_cell.angle_beta   90.00
_cell.angle_gamma   90.00
#
_symmetry.space_group_name_H-M   'P 1'
#
loop_
_entity.id
_entity.type
_entity.pdbx_description
1 polymer ?
#
loop_
_entity_poly.entity_id
_entity_poly.type
_entity_poly.pdbx_seq_one_letter_code
_entity_poly.pdbx_strand_id
1 'polypeptide(L)'
;MTLEERLARLEACAAIAEVMERYATAADAKYTALRAKRARAEIDRAAAGQAACFAPDALWQGGDFGGDRQGRAAIEAFFRVSPWQFTAHHYGQPLIGVEGGSATASWRLLELGIREADGRVVLLTGRVAQSWAQLPEGWRIAAMRFESLHAISLADTPEALRCLIPAGESF
;
A
#
# COMPACT_ATOMS: atom_id res chain seq x y z
N MET A 1 12.27 14.99 -27.85
CA MET A 1 11.11 15.05 -26.97
C MET A 1 10.51 16.44 -27.02
N THR A 2 9.24 16.58 -27.40
CA THR A 2 8.53 17.86 -27.49
C THR A 2 8.09 18.36 -26.10
N LEU A 3 7.48 19.55 -26.04
CA LEU A 3 6.92 20.06 -24.78
C LEU A 3 5.70 19.25 -24.34
N GLU A 4 4.86 18.86 -25.29
CA GLU A 4 3.67 18.05 -25.08
C GLU A 4 4.05 16.68 -24.51
N GLU A 5 5.07 16.04 -25.08
CA GLU A 5 5.59 14.76 -24.57
C GLU A 5 6.16 14.88 -23.15
N ARG A 6 6.84 15.99 -22.85
CA ARG A 6 7.36 16.26 -21.49
C ARG A 6 6.24 16.50 -20.49
N LEU A 7 5.20 17.25 -20.89
CA LEU A 7 4.05 17.55 -20.05
C LEU A 7 3.26 16.28 -19.75
N ALA A 8 2.90 15.51 -20.79
CA ALA A 8 2.18 14.25 -20.63
C ALA A 8 2.92 13.28 -19.70
N ARG A 9 4.26 13.23 -19.79
CA ARG A 9 5.08 12.43 -18.88
C ARG A 9 4.99 12.92 -17.42
N LEU A 10 5.05 14.22 -17.18
CA LEU A 10 4.91 14.79 -15.83
C LEU A 10 3.52 14.54 -15.24
N GLU A 11 2.47 14.71 -16.04
CA GLU A 11 1.09 14.43 -15.65
C GLU A 11 0.88 12.95 -15.31
N ALA A 12 1.45 12.04 -16.11
CA ALA A 12 1.42 10.61 -15.81
C ALA A 12 2.14 10.27 -14.50
N CYS A 13 3.33 10.83 -14.25
CA CYS A 13 4.04 10.65 -12.98
C CYS A 13 3.21 11.17 -11.79
N ALA A 14 2.57 12.33 -11.92
CA ALA A 14 1.72 12.90 -10.89
C ALA A 14 0.49 12.02 -10.61
N ALA A 15 -0.19 11.54 -11.66
CA ALA A 15 -1.34 10.66 -11.54
C ALA A 15 -0.97 9.32 -10.87
N ILE A 16 0.17 8.73 -11.21
CA ILE A 16 0.68 7.50 -10.58
C ILE A 16 0.95 7.73 -9.08
N ALA A 17 1.59 8.85 -8.73
CA ALA A 17 1.83 9.20 -7.32
C ALA A 17 0.53 9.39 -6.55
N GLU A 18 -0.47 10.03 -7.16
CA GLU A 18 -1.79 10.20 -6.57
C GLU A 18 -2.52 8.85 -6.34
N VAL A 19 -2.41 7.91 -7.29
CA VAL A 19 -2.94 6.55 -7.10
C VAL A 19 -2.28 5.87 -5.90
N MET A 20 -0.96 6.01 -5.73
CA MET A 20 -0.25 5.40 -4.60
C MET A 20 -0.61 6.03 -3.25
N GLU A 21 -0.85 7.34 -3.22
CA GLU A 21 -1.35 8.02 -2.02
C GLU A 21 -2.74 7.48 -1.63
N ARG A 22 -3.65 7.31 -2.62
CA ARG A 22 -4.96 6.71 -2.38
C ARG A 22 -4.86 5.26 -1.92
N TYR A 23 -3.95 4.48 -2.50
CA TYR A 23 -3.69 3.11 -2.08
C TYR A 23 -3.28 3.04 -0.61
N ALA A 24 -2.29 3.86 -0.20
CA ALA A 24 -1.80 3.89 1.18
C ALA A 24 -2.87 4.39 2.16
N THR A 25 -3.54 5.48 1.80
CA THR A 25 -4.65 6.04 2.59
C THR A 25 -5.76 5.00 2.79
N ALA A 26 -6.14 4.26 1.75
CA ALA A 26 -7.17 3.24 1.84
C ALA A 26 -6.70 2.00 2.64
N ALA A 27 -5.41 1.65 2.59
CA ALA A 27 -4.86 0.59 3.44
C ALA A 27 -5.00 0.95 4.92
N ASP A 28 -4.64 2.17 5.30
CA ASP A 28 -4.60 2.64 6.69
C ASP A 28 -5.96 3.07 7.23
N ALA A 29 -6.90 3.44 6.35
CA ALA A 29 -8.28 3.78 6.71
C ALA A 29 -9.08 2.63 7.34
N LYS A 30 -8.51 1.43 7.43
CA LYS A 30 -9.08 0.27 8.14
C LYS A 30 -8.90 0.37 9.66
N TYR A 31 -8.09 1.32 10.12
CA TYR A 31 -7.66 1.40 11.51
C TYR A 31 -7.98 2.74 12.16
N THR A 32 -8.02 2.74 13.49
CA THR A 32 -8.15 3.93 14.32
C THR A 32 -6.78 4.44 14.74
N ALA A 33 -6.72 5.70 15.22
CA ALA A 33 -5.50 6.26 15.80
C ALA A 33 -5.00 5.51 17.05
N LEU A 34 -5.87 4.70 17.67
CA LEU A 34 -5.55 3.84 18.83
C LEU A 34 -5.17 2.42 18.40
N ARG A 35 -4.80 2.20 17.14
CA ARG A 35 -4.28 0.93 16.61
C ARG A 35 -5.26 -0.24 16.73
N ALA A 36 -6.55 0.07 16.59
CA ALA A 36 -7.63 -0.91 16.52
C ALA A 36 -8.25 -0.94 15.13
N LYS A 37 -8.77 -2.09 14.72
CA LYS A 37 -9.59 -2.21 13.51
C LYS A 37 -10.89 -1.40 13.66
N ARG A 38 -11.29 -0.76 12.57
CA ARG A 38 -12.60 -0.08 12.44
C ARG A 38 -13.73 -1.08 12.21
N ALA A 39 -14.96 -0.57 12.14
CA ALA A 39 -16.12 -1.41 11.89
C ALA A 39 -16.02 -2.10 10.52
N ARG A 40 -16.65 -3.28 10.38
CA ARG A 40 -16.55 -4.10 9.16
C ARG A 40 -16.93 -3.34 7.88
N ALA A 41 -17.98 -2.53 7.93
CA ALA A 41 -18.40 -1.72 6.78
C ALA A 41 -17.35 -0.67 6.35
N GLU A 42 -16.58 -0.11 7.30
CA GLU A 42 -15.48 0.80 7.00
C GLU A 42 -14.30 0.04 6.38
N ILE A 43 -13.96 -1.13 6.92
CA ILE A 43 -12.92 -2.01 6.37
C ILE A 43 -13.26 -2.43 4.94
N ASP A 44 -14.50 -2.84 4.68
CA ASP A 44 -14.95 -3.27 3.36
C ASP A 44 -14.84 -2.11 2.33
N ARG A 45 -15.21 -0.89 2.73
CA ARG A 45 -15.06 0.31 1.89
C ARG A 45 -13.59 0.63 1.62
N ALA A 46 -12.76 0.57 2.65
CA ALA A 46 -11.32 0.83 2.56
C ALA A 46 -10.63 -0.20 1.65
N ALA A 47 -10.94 -1.49 1.81
CA ALA A 47 -10.43 -2.56 0.95
C ALA A 47 -10.83 -2.37 -0.53
N ALA A 48 -12.09 -2.01 -0.79
CA ALA A 48 -12.55 -1.70 -2.15
C ALA A 48 -11.81 -0.49 -2.74
N GLY A 49 -11.60 0.57 -1.96
CA GLY A 49 -10.82 1.75 -2.38
C GLY A 49 -9.36 1.41 -2.68
N GLN A 50 -8.74 0.57 -1.84
CA GLN A 50 -7.37 0.10 -2.04
C GLN A 50 -7.27 -0.76 -3.32
N ALA A 51 -8.20 -1.69 -3.52
CA ALA A 51 -8.23 -2.54 -4.70
C ALA A 51 -8.54 -1.77 -6.00
N ALA A 52 -9.32 -0.68 -5.94
CA ALA A 52 -9.63 0.16 -7.09
C ALA A 52 -8.38 0.81 -7.72
N CYS A 53 -7.24 0.84 -7.02
CA CYS A 53 -5.95 1.32 -7.54
C CYS A 53 -5.29 0.34 -8.52
N PHE A 54 -5.74 -0.92 -8.55
CA PHE A 54 -5.22 -1.97 -9.42
C PHE A 54 -6.02 -2.08 -10.72
N ALA A 55 -5.40 -2.57 -11.79
CA ALA A 55 -6.10 -2.97 -13.02
C ALA A 55 -7.04 -4.16 -12.73
N PRO A 56 -8.10 -4.38 -13.53
CA PRO A 56 -9.04 -5.49 -13.30
C PRO A 56 -8.37 -6.87 -13.22
N ASP A 57 -7.34 -7.08 -14.04
CA ASP A 57 -6.53 -8.29 -14.17
C ASP A 57 -5.14 -8.17 -13.50
N ALA A 58 -4.98 -7.25 -12.56
CA ALA A 58 -3.68 -7.01 -11.95
C ALA A 58 -3.15 -8.20 -11.13
N LEU A 59 -1.83 -8.28 -11.00
CA LEU A 59 -1.14 -9.25 -10.16
C LEU A 59 -0.54 -8.59 -8.92
N TRP A 60 -0.92 -9.03 -7.73
CA TRP A 60 -0.31 -8.64 -6.47
C TRP A 60 0.52 -9.79 -5.92
N GLN A 61 1.83 -9.61 -5.82
CA GLN A 61 2.78 -10.65 -5.42
C GLN A 61 3.26 -10.38 -4.00
N GLY A 62 2.54 -10.93 -3.03
CA GLY A 62 2.88 -10.83 -1.61
C GLY A 62 4.00 -11.78 -1.19
N GLY A 63 4.37 -12.77 -2.01
CA GLY A 63 5.40 -13.76 -1.66
C GLY A 63 5.13 -14.42 -0.30
N ASP A 64 6.18 -14.67 0.48
CA ASP A 64 6.07 -15.29 1.82
C ASP A 64 5.28 -14.45 2.84
N PHE A 65 5.06 -13.17 2.55
CA PHE A 65 4.36 -12.27 3.43
C PHE A 65 2.83 -12.41 3.33
N GLY A 66 2.28 -12.58 2.11
CA GLY A 66 0.83 -12.60 1.89
C GLY A 66 0.34 -13.55 0.78
N GLY A 67 1.26 -14.23 0.10
CA GLY A 67 1.02 -15.00 -1.12
C GLY A 67 0.62 -14.13 -2.31
N ASP A 68 0.49 -14.74 -3.48
CA ASP A 68 0.16 -14.01 -4.70
C ASP A 68 -1.36 -13.98 -4.94
N ARG A 69 -1.88 -12.91 -5.54
CA ARG A 69 -3.30 -12.71 -5.89
C ARG A 69 -3.43 -12.20 -7.32
N GLN A 70 -4.27 -12.86 -8.10
CA GLN A 70 -4.55 -12.53 -9.48
C GLN A 70 -5.96 -11.92 -9.60
N GLY A 71 -6.04 -10.73 -10.20
CA GLY A 71 -7.26 -9.98 -10.43
C GLY A 71 -7.68 -9.11 -9.26
N ARG A 72 -8.27 -7.95 -9.57
CA ARG A 72 -8.72 -6.94 -8.60
C ARG A 72 -9.63 -7.52 -7.51
N ALA A 73 -10.52 -8.44 -7.86
CA ALA A 73 -11.45 -9.06 -6.92
C ALA A 73 -10.74 -9.94 -5.86
N ALA A 74 -9.73 -10.71 -6.26
CA ALA A 74 -8.94 -11.53 -5.33
C ALA A 74 -8.07 -10.66 -4.41
N ILE A 75 -7.52 -9.58 -4.97
CA ILE A 75 -6.76 -8.57 -4.23
C ILE A 75 -7.66 -7.89 -3.18
N GLU A 76 -8.86 -7.47 -3.57
CA GLU A 76 -9.84 -6.88 -2.66
C GLU A 76 -10.23 -7.82 -1.53
N ALA A 77 -10.55 -9.09 -1.86
CA ALA A 77 -10.90 -10.10 -0.88
C ALA A 77 -9.78 -10.28 0.16
N PHE A 78 -8.52 -10.28 -0.28
CA PHE A 78 -7.37 -10.30 0.62
C PHE A 78 -7.28 -9.04 1.48
N PHE A 79 -7.42 -7.84 0.91
CA PHE A 79 -7.35 -6.58 1.66
C PHE A 79 -8.45 -6.43 2.73
N ARG A 80 -9.58 -7.12 2.59
CA ARG A 80 -10.63 -7.17 3.63
C ARG A 80 -10.24 -7.99 4.86
N VAL A 81 -9.34 -8.97 4.70
CA VAL A 81 -8.97 -9.94 5.74
C VAL A 81 -7.47 -9.98 6.01
N SER A 82 -6.73 -8.95 5.61
CA SER A 82 -5.27 -8.87 5.80
C SER A 82 -4.89 -9.12 7.26
N PRO A 83 -3.78 -9.81 7.54
CA PRO A 83 -3.44 -10.38 8.86
C PRO A 83 -2.92 -9.35 9.89
N TRP A 84 -3.40 -8.11 9.78
CA TRP A 84 -2.93 -6.95 10.52
C TRP A 84 -3.99 -6.41 11.46
N GLN A 85 -3.63 -6.26 12.73
CA GLN A 85 -4.40 -5.49 13.71
C GLN A 85 -4.29 -3.98 13.46
N PHE A 86 -3.13 -3.53 12.97
CA PHE A 86 -2.86 -2.14 12.62
C PHE A 86 -1.77 -2.07 11.54
N THR A 87 -1.89 -1.11 10.63
CA THR A 87 -0.79 -0.69 9.76
C THR A 87 -0.71 0.83 9.64
N ALA A 88 0.47 1.33 9.31
CA ALA A 88 0.69 2.66 8.76
C ALA A 88 1.70 2.55 7.62
N HIS A 89 1.30 2.87 6.39
CA HIS A 89 2.11 2.70 5.20
C HIS A 89 2.70 4.03 4.73
N HIS A 90 3.99 4.02 4.41
CA HIS A 90 4.66 5.13 3.75
C HIS A 90 5.42 4.62 2.52
N TYR A 91 5.07 5.19 1.36
CA TYR A 91 5.73 4.95 0.09
C TYR A 91 6.48 6.21 -0.32
N GLY A 92 7.80 6.18 -0.15
CA GLY A 92 8.67 7.32 -0.40
C GLY A 92 9.60 7.12 -1.60
N GLN A 93 10.30 8.20 -1.96
CA GLN A 93 11.39 8.20 -2.95
C GLN A 93 11.02 7.51 -4.28
N PRO A 94 9.95 7.96 -4.96
CA PRO A 94 9.51 7.33 -6.19
C PRO A 94 10.56 7.40 -7.29
N LEU A 95 10.73 6.29 -8.00
CA LEU A 95 11.37 6.23 -9.30
C LEU A 95 10.33 5.77 -10.31
N ILE A 96 9.83 6.70 -11.13
CA ILE A 96 8.75 6.44 -12.09
C ILE A 96 9.28 6.65 -13.52
N GLY A 97 9.14 5.63 -14.36
CA GLY A 97 9.40 5.69 -15.80
C GLY A 97 8.11 5.49 -16.57
N VAL A 98 7.77 6.42 -17.46
CA VAL A 98 6.53 6.38 -18.26
C VAL A 98 6.89 6.25 -19.73
N GLU A 99 6.28 5.28 -20.40
CA GLU A 99 6.48 4.94 -21.80
C GLU A 99 5.11 4.73 -22.46
N GLY A 100 4.59 5.78 -23.09
CA GLY A 100 3.26 5.78 -23.70
C GLY A 100 2.17 5.44 -22.68
N GLY A 101 1.35 4.44 -22.99
CA GLY A 101 0.27 3.95 -22.12
C GLY A 101 0.72 2.98 -21.02
N SER A 102 2.03 2.86 -20.76
CA SER A 102 2.60 1.99 -19.74
C SER A 102 3.60 2.74 -18.86
N ALA A 103 3.79 2.26 -17.63
CA ALA A 103 4.81 2.81 -16.76
C ALA A 103 5.38 1.75 -15.81
N THR A 104 6.55 2.05 -15.26
CA THR A 104 7.13 1.34 -14.14
C THR A 104 7.28 2.30 -12.97
N ALA A 105 7.12 1.79 -11.76
CA ALA A 105 7.39 2.56 -10.56
C ALA A 105 8.10 1.69 -9.51
N SER A 106 9.02 2.30 -8.78
CA SER A 106 9.60 1.73 -7.56
C SER A 106 9.44 2.71 -6.41
N TRP A 107 9.07 2.18 -5.25
CA TRP A 107 8.86 2.94 -4.02
C TRP A 107 9.70 2.37 -2.89
N ARG A 108 10.21 3.24 -2.02
CA ARG A 108 10.76 2.83 -0.72
C ARG A 108 9.62 2.65 0.27
N LEU A 109 9.51 1.45 0.84
CA LEU A 109 8.51 1.13 1.84
C LEU A 109 9.05 1.39 3.24
N LEU A 110 8.25 2.06 4.05
CA LEU A 110 8.23 1.93 5.49
C LEU A 110 6.80 1.62 5.90
N GLU A 111 6.58 0.46 6.51
CA GLU A 111 5.27 0.06 7.03
C GLU A 111 5.45 -0.37 8.49
N LEU A 112 4.75 0.33 9.39
CA LEU A 112 4.59 -0.14 10.76
C LEU A 112 3.39 -1.08 10.78
N GLY A 113 3.59 -2.32 11.23
CA GLY A 113 2.54 -3.33 11.30
C GLY A 113 2.43 -3.93 12.71
N ILE A 114 1.20 -4.19 13.15
CA ILE A 114 0.91 -5.02 14.33
C ILE A 114 0.20 -6.27 13.85
N ARG A 115 0.83 -7.44 14.00
CA ARG A 115 0.26 -8.70 13.52
C ARG A 115 -0.95 -9.10 14.37
N GLU A 116 -2.04 -9.47 13.70
CA GLU A 116 -3.25 -9.90 14.39
C GLU A 116 -3.08 -11.25 15.09
N ALA A 117 -2.23 -12.14 14.54
CA ALA A 117 -2.07 -13.50 15.05
C ALA A 117 -1.38 -13.56 16.43
N ASP A 118 -0.45 -12.64 16.71
CA ASP A 118 0.39 -12.69 17.91
C ASP A 118 0.74 -11.32 18.52
N GLY A 119 0.22 -10.22 17.98
CA GLY A 119 0.46 -8.87 18.49
C GLY A 119 1.87 -8.34 18.24
N ARG A 120 2.75 -9.08 17.54
CA ARG A 120 4.12 -8.63 17.28
C ARG A 120 4.11 -7.34 16.46
N VAL A 121 4.89 -6.36 16.93
CA VAL A 121 5.08 -5.08 16.26
C VAL A 121 6.29 -5.19 15.34
N VAL A 122 6.10 -4.92 14.06
CA VAL A 122 7.14 -5.03 13.04
C VAL A 122 7.26 -3.75 12.23
N LEU A 123 8.49 -3.43 11.82
CA LEU A 123 8.76 -2.50 10.75
C LEU A 123 9.09 -3.30 9.49
N LEU A 124 8.25 -3.15 8.48
CA LEU A 124 8.53 -3.60 7.13
C LEU A 124 9.24 -2.50 6.35
N THR A 125 10.38 -2.83 5.76
CA THR A 125 11.10 -1.90 4.88
C THR A 125 11.73 -2.61 3.70
N GLY A 126 11.74 -1.94 2.55
CA GLY A 126 12.24 -2.53 1.31
C GLY A 126 11.89 -1.68 0.10
N ARG A 127 11.74 -2.33 -1.05
CA ARG A 127 11.23 -1.73 -2.27
C ARG A 127 9.92 -2.38 -2.67
N VAL A 128 9.01 -1.57 -3.22
CA VAL A 128 7.82 -2.06 -3.93
C VAL A 128 7.98 -1.72 -5.39
N ALA A 129 8.12 -2.75 -6.23
CA ALA A 129 8.25 -2.63 -7.67
C ALA A 129 6.90 -2.86 -8.34
N GLN A 130 6.57 -2.02 -9.31
CA GLN A 130 5.27 -2.02 -9.96
C GLN A 130 5.39 -1.81 -11.47
N SER A 131 4.47 -2.45 -12.19
CA SER A 131 4.10 -2.05 -13.55
C SER A 131 2.72 -1.40 -13.53
N TRP A 132 2.50 -0.52 -14.50
CA TRP A 132 1.32 0.33 -14.58
C TRP A 132 0.79 0.36 -15.99
N ALA A 133 -0.53 0.43 -16.10
CA ALA A 133 -1.24 0.60 -17.36
C ALA A 133 -2.11 1.86 -17.30
N GLN A 134 -2.13 2.60 -18.40
CA GLN A 134 -3.09 3.69 -18.60
C GLN A 134 -4.39 3.10 -19.14
N LEU A 135 -5.43 3.11 -18.30
CA LEU A 135 -6.78 2.70 -18.69
C LEU A 135 -7.65 3.94 -18.99
N PRO A 136 -8.84 3.79 -19.59
CA PRO A 136 -9.76 4.92 -19.80
C PRO A 136 -10.09 5.68 -18.51
N GLU A 137 -10.12 5.00 -17.37
CA GLU A 137 -10.32 5.55 -16.03
C GLU A 137 -9.04 6.09 -15.35
N GLY A 138 -7.94 6.18 -16.09
CA GLY A 138 -6.63 6.64 -15.64
C GLY A 138 -5.64 5.52 -15.32
N TRP A 139 -4.51 5.90 -14.74
CA TRP A 139 -3.43 4.96 -14.39
C TRP A 139 -3.86 3.97 -13.33
N ARG A 140 -3.49 2.69 -13.51
CA ARG A 140 -3.74 1.61 -12.56
C ARG A 140 -2.51 0.70 -12.43
N ILE A 141 -2.33 0.16 -11.23
CA ILE A 141 -1.28 -0.82 -10.93
C ILE A 141 -1.62 -2.12 -11.68
N ALA A 142 -0.79 -2.51 -12.64
CA ALA A 142 -0.93 -3.76 -13.38
C ALA A 142 -0.24 -4.92 -12.66
N ALA A 143 0.91 -4.67 -12.03
CA ALA A 143 1.53 -5.62 -11.12
C ALA A 143 2.20 -4.89 -9.95
N MET A 144 2.25 -5.55 -8.79
CA MET A 144 2.95 -5.09 -7.60
C MET A 144 3.69 -6.26 -6.97
N ARG A 145 4.95 -6.06 -6.58
CA ARG A 145 5.73 -7.03 -5.81
C ARG A 145 6.65 -6.33 -4.82
N PHE A 146 7.07 -7.06 -3.79
CA PHE A 146 8.03 -6.58 -2.81
C PHE A 146 9.43 -7.11 -3.13
N GLU A 147 10.43 -6.25 -3.07
CA GLU A 147 11.83 -6.56 -3.33
C GLU A 147 12.68 -6.13 -2.13
N SER A 148 13.63 -6.98 -1.72
CA SER A 148 14.50 -6.70 -0.55
C SER A 148 13.70 -6.33 0.70
N LEU A 149 12.55 -6.99 0.92
CA LEU A 149 11.68 -6.75 2.06
C LEU A 149 12.32 -7.31 3.32
N HIS A 150 12.49 -6.46 4.32
CA HIS A 150 12.92 -6.82 5.66
C HIS A 150 11.76 -6.63 6.62
N ALA A 151 11.54 -7.62 7.50
CA ALA A 151 10.64 -7.52 8.62
C ALA A 151 11.46 -7.44 9.90
N ILE A 152 11.51 -6.26 10.50
CA ILE A 152 12.29 -5.99 11.71
C ILE A 152 11.33 -6.03 12.89
N SER A 153 11.58 -6.92 13.85
CA SER A 153 10.81 -6.93 15.10
C SER A 153 11.16 -5.69 15.92
N LEU A 154 10.14 -4.89 16.26
CA LEU A 154 10.30 -3.73 17.13
C LEU A 154 9.87 -4.04 18.56
N ALA A 155 8.85 -4.89 18.74
CA ALA A 155 8.39 -5.35 20.04
C ALA A 155 7.58 -6.65 19.94
N ASP A 156 7.57 -7.42 21.02
CA ASP A 156 6.81 -8.68 21.10
C ASP A 156 5.32 -8.47 21.38
N THR A 157 4.92 -7.33 21.93
CA THR A 157 3.52 -7.02 22.21
C THR A 157 3.13 -5.60 21.76
N PRO A 158 1.85 -5.35 21.44
CA PRO A 158 1.37 -4.04 21.02
C PRO A 158 1.55 -2.96 22.09
N GLU A 159 1.47 -3.34 23.37
CA GLU A 159 1.55 -2.42 24.50
C GLU A 159 2.95 -1.83 24.67
N ALA A 160 3.99 -2.40 24.08
CA ALA A 160 5.31 -1.77 24.09
C ALA A 160 5.36 -0.51 23.21
N LEU A 161 4.44 -0.38 22.23
CA LEU A 161 4.36 0.77 21.35
C LEU A 161 3.49 1.87 21.98
N ARG A 162 4.12 2.97 22.41
CA ARG A 162 3.41 4.10 23.03
C ARG A 162 2.85 5.07 22.00
N CYS A 163 1.57 5.44 22.12
CA CYS A 163 0.98 6.55 21.35
C CYS A 163 1.07 7.84 22.16
N LEU A 164 2.11 8.65 21.91
CA LEU A 164 2.28 9.92 22.62
C LEU A 164 1.28 10.98 22.13
N ILE A 165 0.89 10.94 20.85
CA ILE A 165 -0.07 11.88 20.23
C ILE A 165 -0.98 11.09 19.28
N PRO A 166 -2.32 11.27 19.33
CA PRO A 166 -3.07 12.16 20.21
C PRO A 166 -3.40 11.56 21.59
N ALA A 167 -2.99 10.31 21.87
CA ALA A 167 -3.45 9.60 23.07
C ALA A 167 -2.82 10.07 24.38
N GLY A 168 -1.69 10.78 24.34
CA GLY A 168 -1.06 11.36 25.53
C GLY A 168 -0.49 10.32 26.49
N GLU A 169 -0.11 9.13 26.00
CA GLU A 169 0.50 8.09 26.85
C GLU A 169 1.81 8.63 27.46
N SER A 170 1.96 8.54 28.79
CA SER A 170 3.14 9.02 29.52
C SER A 170 4.32 8.05 29.44
N PHE A 171 5.55 8.59 29.54
CA PHE A 171 6.82 7.84 29.56
C PHE A 171 6.96 6.96 30.81
#